data_AF-A0A0D0AWH1-F1
#
_entry.id   AF-A0A0D0AWH1-F1
#
_cell.length_a   1.000
_cell.length_b   1.000
_cell.length_c   1.000
_cell.angle_alpha   90.00
_cell.angle_beta   90.00
_cell.angle_gamma   90.00
#
_symmetry.space_group_name_H-M   'P 1'
#
loop_
_entity.id
_entity.type
_entity.pdbx_description
1 polymer ?
#
loop_
_entity_poly.entity_id
_entity_poly.type
_entity_poly.pdbx_seq_one_letter_code
_entity_poly.pdbx_strand_id
1 'polypeptide(L)' 'NATKQKLLPVKEQILADFVLRSAECGLPLTHSQIKSYANAILQKKHGPTYEEVGRSW' A
#
# COMPACT_ATOMS: atom_id res chain seq x y z
N ASN A 1 -13.80 7.57 10.10
CA ASN A 1 -13.12 6.64 9.15
C ASN A 1 -11.68 6.29 9.54
N ALA A 2 -11.29 6.34 10.82
CA ALA A 2 -9.94 5.99 11.28
C ALA A 2 -9.67 4.46 11.30
N THR A 3 -10.70 3.62 11.19
CA THR A 3 -10.61 2.15 11.25
C THR A 3 -10.19 1.48 9.93
N LYS A 4 -10.02 2.23 8.84
CA LYS A 4 -9.59 1.69 7.54
C LYS A 4 -8.11 1.91 7.21
N GLN A 5 -7.42 2.77 7.97
CA GLN A 5 -5.99 3.03 7.76
C GLN A 5 -5.15 1.94 8.43
N LYS A 6 -4.83 0.89 7.64
CA LYS A 6 -3.89 -0.16 8.04
C LYS A 6 -2.43 0.34 7.99
N LEU A 7 -2.13 1.26 7.07
CA LEU A 7 -0.82 1.88 6.94
C LEU A 7 -0.71 3.15 7.79
N LEU A 8 0.51 3.47 8.23
CA LEU A 8 0.79 4.80 8.76
C LEU A 8 0.56 5.84 7.65
N PRO A 9 0.00 7.03 7.96
CA PRO A 9 -0.28 8.06 6.96
C PRO A 9 0.93 8.38 6.06
N VAL A 10 2.13 8.45 6.65
CA VAL A 10 3.38 8.70 5.89
C VAL A 10 3.73 7.58 4.90
N LYS A 11 3.44 6.31 5.24
CA LYS A 11 3.71 5.17 4.36
C LYS A 11 2.68 5.05 3.26
N GLU A 12 1.42 5.36 3.59
CA GLU A 12 0.33 5.43 2.62
C GLU A 12 0.59 6.54 1.59
N GLN A 13 1.09 7.70 2.03
CA GLN A 13 1.45 8.80 1.14
C GLN A 13 2.61 8.43 0.20
N ILE A 14 3.67 7.80 0.71
CA ILE A 14 4.78 7.32 -0.14
C ILE A 14 4.28 6.31 -1.19
N LEU A 15 3.36 5.41 -0.81
CA LEU A 15 2.78 4.44 -1.73
C LEU A 15 1.90 5.13 -2.78
N ALA A 16 1.07 6.10 -2.38
CA ALA A 16 0.23 6.87 -3.28
C ALA A 16 1.07 7.67 -4.29
N ASP A 17 2.13 8.34 -3.83
CA ASP A 17 3.07 9.08 -4.69
C ASP A 17 3.74 8.14 -5.69
N PHE A 18 4.16 6.94 -5.26
CA PHE A 18 4.74 5.93 -6.14
C PHE A 18 3.75 5.46 -7.22
N VAL A 19 2.49 5.21 -6.85
CA VAL A 19 1.43 4.84 -7.81
C VAL A 19 1.20 5.96 -8.82
N LEU A 20 1.11 7.20 -8.36
CA LEU A 20 0.88 8.36 -9.21
C LEU A 20 2.04 8.56 -10.19
N ARG A 21 3.29 8.53 -9.70
CA ARG A 21 4.48 8.62 -10.55
C ARG A 21 4.56 7.50 -11.58
N SER A 22 4.22 6.27 -11.18
CA SER A 22 4.22 5.13 -12.11
C SER A 22 3.20 5.33 -13.24
N ALA A 23 2.01 5.86 -12.91
CA ALA A 23 1.00 6.21 -13.91
C ALA A 23 1.45 7.37 -14.82
N GLU A 24 2.08 8.41 -14.27
CA GLU A 24 2.66 9.52 -15.05
C GLU A 24 3.74 9.03 -16.05
N CYS A 25 4.49 8.00 -15.69
CA CYS A 25 5.47 7.35 -16.57
C CYS A 25 4.85 6.37 -17.59
N GLY A 26 3.51 6.26 -17.65
CA GLY A 26 2.82 5.33 -18.56
C GLY A 26 2.84 3.87 -18.10
N LEU A 27 3.17 3.61 -16.83
CA LEU A 27 3.20 2.28 -16.21
C LEU A 27 2.24 2.21 -15.03
N PRO A 28 0.91 2.26 -15.27
CA PRO A 28 -0.06 2.22 -14.18
C PRO A 28 0.03 0.88 -13.44
N LEU A 29 0.15 0.95 -12.12
CA LEU A 29 0.17 -0.23 -11.26
C LEU A 29 -1.24 -0.80 -11.10
N THR A 30 -1.34 -2.12 -11.18
CA THR A 30 -2.60 -2.82 -10.90
C THR A 30 -2.90 -2.81 -9.41
N HIS A 31 -4.18 -2.91 -9.05
CA HIS A 31 -4.61 -3.01 -7.66
C HIS A 31 -3.89 -4.13 -6.88
N SER A 32 -3.63 -5.28 -7.53
CA SER A 32 -2.89 -6.40 -6.93
C SER A 32 -1.42 -6.05 -6.62
N GLN A 33 -0.77 -5.25 -7.46
CA GLN A 33 0.59 -4.78 -7.21
C GLN A 33 0.62 -3.78 -6.05
N ILE A 34 -0.31 -2.82 -6.05
CA ILE A 34 -0.45 -1.84 -4.96
C ILE A 34 -0.68 -2.54 -3.62
N LYS A 35 -1.55 -3.56 -3.60
CA LYS A 35 -1.78 -4.42 -2.44
C LYS A 35 -0.49 -5.12 -1.98
N SER A 36 0.27 -5.67 -2.91
CA SER A 36 1.53 -6.37 -2.60
C SER A 36 2.56 -5.42 -1.98
N TYR A 37 2.69 -4.20 -2.49
CA TYR A 37 3.56 -3.18 -1.89
C TYR A 37 3.08 -2.73 -0.51
N ALA A 38 1.76 -2.52 -0.33
CA ALA A 38 1.17 -2.21 0.97
C ALA A 38 1.45 -3.31 2.00
N ASN A 39 1.24 -4.58 1.62
CA ASN A 39 1.53 -5.74 2.46
C ASN A 39 3.01 -5.86 2.81
N ALA A 40 3.92 -5.64 1.86
CA ALA A 40 5.36 -5.66 2.13
C ALA A 40 5.77 -4.57 3.14
N ILE A 41 5.17 -3.38 3.06
CA ILE A 41 5.39 -2.30 4.04
C ILE A 41 4.88 -2.70 5.42
N LEU A 42 3.70 -3.33 5.50
CA LEU A 42 3.13 -3.81 6.76
C LEU A 42 3.96 -4.95 7.36
N GLN A 43 4.41 -5.90 6.56
CA GLN A 43 5.28 -7.01 6.98
C GLN A 43 6.59 -6.48 7.55
N LYS A 44 7.23 -5.51 6.89
CA LYS A 44 8.49 -4.92 7.36
C LYS A 44 8.33 -4.22 8.71
N LYS A 45 7.14 -3.67 9.00
CA LYS A 45 6.87 -2.90 10.21
C LYS A 45 6.36 -3.76 11.37
N HIS A 46 5.44 -4.68 11.10
CA HIS A 46 4.73 -5.47 12.10
C HIS A 46 5.25 -6.93 12.20
N GLY A 47 6.20 -7.32 11.34
CA GLY A 47 6.77 -8.66 11.33
C GLY A 47 5.83 -9.70 10.71
N PRO A 48 6.06 -11.00 10.93
CA PRO A 48 5.31 -12.09 10.29
C PRO A 48 3.84 -12.18 10.71
N THR A 49 3.42 -11.44 11.74
CA THR A 49 2.05 -11.44 12.29
C THR A 49 1.22 -10.23 11.82
N TYR A 50 1.66 -9.53 10.76
CA TYR A 50 0.93 -8.39 10.23
C TYR A 50 -0.40 -8.80 9.60
N GLU A 51 -1.41 -7.94 9.73
CA GLU A 51 -2.70 -8.15 9.06
C GLU A 51 -2.63 -7.60 7.63
N GLU A 52 -2.81 -8.47 6.65
CA GLU A 52 -2.77 -8.07 5.24
C GLU A 52 -3.91 -7.11 4.86
N VAL A 53 -3.67 -6.26 3.88
CA VAL A 53 -4.72 -5.48 3.22
C VAL A 53 -5.62 -6.39 2.37
N GLY A 54 -6.93 -6.22 2.53
CA GLY A 54 -7.95 -7.05 1.88
C GLY A 54 -8.14 -6.70 0.40
N ARG A 55 -8.99 -7.45 -0.30
CA ARG A 55 -9.32 -7.19 -1.72
C ARG A 55 -10.08 -5.86 -1.92
N SER A 56 -10.77 -5.37 -0.90
CA SER A 56 -11.55 -4.12 -0.94
C SER A 56 -10.82 -2.94 -0.29
N TRP A 57 -9.51 -3.07 -0.07
CA TRP A 57 -8.66 -1.98 0.41
C TRP A 57 -8.23 -1.09 -0.75
#